data_AF-A0A7L1GWC2-F1
#
_entry.id   AF-A0A7L1GWC2-F1
#
_cell.length_a   1.000
_cell.length_b   1.000
_cell.length_c   1.000
_cell.angle_alpha   90.00
_cell.angle_beta   90.00
_cell.angle_gamma   90.00
#
_symmetry.space_group_name_H-M   'P 1'
#
loop_
_entity.id
_entity.type
_entity.pdbx_description
1 polymer ?
#
loop_
_entity_poly.entity_id
_entity_poly.type
_entity_poly.pdbx_seq_one_letter_code
_entity_poly.pdbx_strand_id
1 'polypeptide(L)'
;LQQEKAEWENLNKILMHRGLKPVSLAAPQSYRNISDMIVLDSQSSLGIRLALKMLVEETDRQQKIIHQLLEANRCLRDDIRQERGRASRQEQRANDLENVVKNIKSKICQLEDETIAKVCQQQNQVKELQKDQQVSQAKYQQQQEKLQEQEEIIAHLQKELCRIGREEQRRVATQNKMFCQFCKRAPKSLLDQHKLKQFLFPNRQYKKDQDQGQKEVKSKEELLNLDATPNYRALLTSFQKQLTEAKTRNEQLLLENVHLKKDLEIRPTAQELKLYKHQVKKLEKTLKKNIQ
;
A
#
# COMPACT_ATOMS: atom_id res chain seq x y z
N LEU A 1 10.24 35.51 -96.77
CA LEU A 1 8.78 35.33 -96.94
C LEU A 1 8.30 33.90 -96.68
N GLN A 2 8.73 32.85 -97.40
CA GLN A 2 8.26 31.48 -97.14
C GLN A 2 8.68 30.94 -95.75
N GLN A 3 9.93 31.16 -95.34
CA GLN A 3 10.42 30.77 -94.02
C GLN A 3 9.70 31.51 -92.88
N GLU A 4 9.46 32.80 -93.05
CA GLU A 4 8.75 33.63 -92.08
C GLU A 4 7.30 33.17 -91.89
N LYS A 5 6.61 32.80 -92.98
CA LYS A 5 5.27 32.19 -92.93
C LYS A 5 5.27 30.88 -92.14
N ALA A 6 6.22 29.99 -92.40
CA ALA A 6 6.34 28.71 -91.67
C ALA A 6 6.62 28.90 -90.17
N GLU A 7 7.45 29.87 -89.81
CA GLU A 7 7.76 30.21 -88.41
C GLU A 7 6.56 30.84 -87.68
N TRP A 8 5.75 31.66 -88.37
CA TRP A 8 4.46 32.16 -87.86
C TRP A 8 3.41 31.06 -87.74
N GLU A 9 3.33 30.14 -88.71
CA GLU A 9 2.44 28.96 -88.63
C GLU A 9 2.80 28.08 -87.43
N ASN A 10 4.08 27.88 -87.14
CA ASN A 10 4.52 27.12 -85.97
C ASN A 10 4.10 27.81 -84.66
N LEU A 11 4.30 29.12 -84.53
CA LEU A 11 3.85 29.87 -83.36
C LEU A 11 2.32 29.88 -83.23
N ASN A 12 1.60 30.00 -84.34
CA ASN A 12 0.14 29.94 -84.35
C ASN A 12 -0.37 28.58 -83.86
N LYS A 13 0.31 27.47 -84.16
CA LYS A 13 -0.03 26.16 -83.56
C LYS A 13 0.09 26.19 -82.04
N ILE A 14 1.17 26.77 -81.51
CA ILE A 14 1.40 26.88 -80.07
C ILE A 14 0.35 27.80 -79.43
N LEU A 15 0.08 28.96 -80.02
CA LEU A 15 -0.96 29.90 -79.55
C LEU A 15 -2.34 29.23 -79.52
N MET A 16 -2.70 28.50 -80.58
CA MET A 16 -3.99 27.79 -80.67
C MET A 16 -4.09 26.66 -79.64
N HIS A 17 -3.02 25.91 -79.38
CA HIS A 17 -2.98 24.92 -78.30
C HIS A 17 -3.20 25.54 -76.91
N ARG A 18 -2.93 26.84 -76.76
CA ARG A 18 -3.15 27.63 -75.55
C ARG A 18 -4.48 28.41 -75.57
N GLY A 19 -5.32 28.20 -76.58
CA GLY A 19 -6.62 28.87 -76.73
C GLY A 19 -6.54 30.33 -77.21
N LEU A 20 -5.37 30.77 -77.68
CA LEU A 20 -5.16 32.11 -78.22
C LEU A 20 -5.43 32.16 -79.72
N LYS A 21 -5.84 33.34 -80.22
CA LYS A 21 -6.12 33.54 -81.65
C LYS A 21 -4.82 33.53 -82.48
N PRO A 22 -4.81 32.94 -83.69
CA PRO A 22 -3.63 32.91 -84.54
C PRO A 22 -3.40 34.27 -85.20
N VAL A 23 -2.13 34.61 -85.44
CA VAL A 23 -1.72 35.79 -86.20
C VAL A 23 -1.82 35.49 -87.68
N SER A 24 -2.70 36.19 -88.40
CA SER A 24 -2.87 36.03 -89.86
C SER A 24 -1.94 36.97 -90.63
N LEU A 25 -1.27 36.44 -91.66
CA LEU A 25 -0.48 37.24 -92.58
C LEU A 25 -1.37 37.63 -93.78
N ALA A 26 -1.59 38.93 -93.99
CA ALA A 26 -2.40 39.42 -95.09
C ALA A 26 -1.76 39.10 -96.45
N ALA A 27 -2.57 38.70 -97.44
CA ALA A 27 -2.10 38.48 -98.80
C ALA A 27 -1.84 39.82 -99.51
N PRO A 28 -0.79 39.94 -100.37
CA PRO A 28 -0.40 41.20 -101.02
C PRO A 28 -1.43 41.85 -101.96
N GLN A 29 -2.66 41.33 -102.06
CA GLN A 29 -3.71 41.79 -102.98
C GLN A 29 -4.98 42.27 -102.25
N SER A 30 -5.02 42.18 -100.92
CA SER A 30 -6.18 42.53 -100.09
C SER A 30 -5.97 43.87 -99.35
N TYR A 31 -5.88 44.97 -100.10
CA TYR A 31 -5.67 46.32 -99.54
C TYR A 31 -6.96 47.12 -99.32
N ARG A 32 -8.16 46.51 -99.41
CA ARG A 32 -9.43 47.28 -99.32
C ARG A 32 -9.78 47.78 -97.92
N ASN A 33 -9.19 47.24 -96.85
CA ASN A 33 -9.39 47.71 -95.46
C ASN A 33 -8.06 47.64 -94.70
N ILE A 34 -7.30 48.74 -94.73
CA ILE A 34 -6.00 48.87 -94.05
C ILE A 34 -6.19 49.26 -92.57
N SER A 35 -7.40 49.72 -92.18
CA SER A 35 -7.69 50.22 -90.83
C SER A 35 -7.47 49.21 -89.70
N ASP A 36 -7.60 47.91 -89.99
CA ASP A 36 -7.44 46.83 -89.01
C ASP A 36 -6.13 46.02 -89.21
N MET A 37 -5.25 46.46 -90.12
CA MET A 37 -4.01 45.75 -90.49
C MET A 37 -2.78 46.54 -90.06
N ILE A 38 -1.88 45.89 -89.32
CA ILE A 38 -0.59 46.49 -88.94
C ILE A 38 0.46 46.03 -89.96
N VAL A 39 1.08 46.99 -90.64
CA VAL A 39 2.21 46.72 -91.54
C VAL A 39 3.50 46.74 -90.71
N LEU A 40 4.23 45.63 -90.73
CA LEU A 40 5.50 45.48 -90.03
C LEU A 40 6.62 45.33 -91.06
N ASP A 41 7.76 45.98 -90.81
CA ASP A 41 8.99 45.67 -91.50
C ASP A 41 9.55 44.32 -91.00
N SER A 42 10.47 43.73 -91.75
CA SER A 42 11.01 42.40 -91.45
C SER A 42 11.69 42.32 -90.08
N GLN A 43 12.30 43.42 -89.63
CA GLN A 43 12.97 43.47 -88.33
C GLN A 43 11.95 43.50 -87.18
N SER A 44 10.89 44.32 -87.30
CA SER A 44 9.82 44.36 -86.29
C SER A 44 9.03 43.06 -86.22
N SER A 45 8.74 42.42 -87.37
CA SER A 45 8.10 41.10 -87.43
C SER A 45 8.93 40.03 -86.70
N LEU A 46 10.24 39.98 -86.97
CA LEU A 46 11.16 39.08 -86.28
C LEU A 46 11.20 39.33 -84.77
N GLY A 47 11.29 40.60 -84.36
CA GLY A 47 11.32 41.00 -82.95
C GLY A 47 10.05 40.61 -82.18
N ILE A 48 8.87 40.91 -82.73
CA ILE A 48 7.58 40.55 -82.13
C ILE A 48 7.45 39.02 -82.02
N ARG A 49 7.86 38.30 -83.05
CA ARG A 49 7.79 36.85 -83.08
C ARG A 49 8.69 36.19 -82.02
N LEU A 50 9.92 36.67 -81.85
CA LEU A 50 10.82 36.22 -80.80
C LEU A 50 10.27 36.55 -79.41
N ALA A 51 9.71 37.75 -79.22
CA ALA A 51 9.07 38.15 -77.97
C ALA A 51 7.88 37.25 -77.63
N LEU A 52 7.00 36.96 -78.59
CA LEU A 52 5.87 36.05 -78.41
C LEU A 52 6.33 34.63 -78.07
N LYS A 53 7.34 34.12 -78.78
CA LYS A 53 7.92 32.80 -78.50
C LYS A 53 8.44 32.72 -77.06
N MET A 54 9.26 33.68 -76.65
CA MET A 54 9.80 33.76 -75.29
C MET A 54 8.71 33.87 -74.23
N LEU A 55 7.68 34.71 -74.45
CA LEU A 55 6.57 34.89 -73.50
C LEU A 55 5.77 33.59 -73.31
N VAL A 56 5.53 32.84 -74.39
CA VAL A 56 4.83 31.55 -74.30
C VAL A 56 5.67 30.52 -73.55
N GLU A 57 6.96 30.39 -73.89
CA GLU A 57 7.88 29.48 -73.18
C GLU A 57 8.01 29.83 -71.69
N GLU A 58 8.07 31.11 -71.35
CA GLU A 58 8.12 31.60 -69.97
C GLU A 58 6.81 31.35 -69.22
N THR A 59 5.66 31.52 -69.87
CA THR A 59 4.34 31.20 -69.29
C THR A 59 4.25 29.71 -68.96
N ASP A 60 4.76 28.84 -69.82
CA ASP A 60 4.78 27.39 -69.61
C ASP A 60 5.66 27.00 -68.42
N ARG A 61 6.84 27.63 -68.31
CA ARG A 61 7.75 27.47 -67.17
C ARG A 61 7.07 27.91 -65.88
N GLN A 62 6.39 29.06 -65.87
CA GLN A 62 5.65 29.57 -64.73
C GLN A 62 4.49 28.66 -64.34
N GLN A 63 3.71 28.16 -65.29
CA GLN A 63 2.65 27.19 -65.04
C GLN A 63 3.20 25.93 -64.39
N LYS A 64 4.33 25.40 -64.86
CA LYS A 64 4.97 24.22 -64.25
C LYS A 64 5.37 24.47 -62.80
N ILE A 65 5.95 25.63 -62.50
CA ILE A 65 6.33 26.02 -61.14
C ILE A 65 5.09 26.14 -60.26
N ILE A 66 4.02 26.78 -60.74
CA ILE A 66 2.76 26.91 -60.00
C ILE A 66 2.20 25.53 -59.64
N HIS A 67 2.19 24.57 -60.58
CA HIS A 67 1.71 23.22 -60.30
C HIS A 67 2.58 22.50 -59.25
N GLN A 68 3.91 22.59 -59.36
CA GLN A 68 4.84 22.01 -58.38
C GLN A 68 4.66 22.63 -56.99
N LEU A 69 4.46 23.95 -56.91
CA LEU A 69 4.20 24.64 -55.64
C LEU A 69 2.85 24.24 -55.04
N LEU A 70 1.81 24.08 -55.86
CA LEU A 70 0.50 23.60 -55.39
C LEU A 70 0.59 22.18 -54.82
N GLU A 71 1.30 21.29 -55.50
CA GLU A 71 1.52 19.91 -55.04
C GLU A 71 2.33 19.89 -53.73
N ALA A 72 3.46 20.61 -53.68
CA ALA A 72 4.26 20.73 -52.46
C ALA A 72 3.44 21.31 -51.29
N ASN A 73 2.61 22.34 -51.55
CA ASN A 73 1.75 22.94 -50.53
C ASN A 73 0.66 21.97 -50.04
N ARG A 74 0.14 21.11 -50.90
CA ARG A 74 -0.79 20.04 -50.52
C ARG A 74 -0.10 19.01 -49.63
N CYS A 75 1.08 18.52 -50.00
CA CYS A 75 1.87 17.60 -49.18
C CYS A 75 2.19 18.20 -47.80
N LEU A 76 2.63 19.47 -47.75
CA LEU A 76 2.89 20.15 -46.48
C LEU A 76 1.64 20.26 -45.58
N ARG A 77 0.45 20.47 -46.17
CA ARG A 77 -0.81 20.47 -45.41
C ARG A 77 -1.12 19.10 -44.82
N ASP A 78 -0.88 18.03 -45.57
CA ASP A 78 -1.08 16.66 -45.09
C ASP A 78 -0.09 16.30 -43.97
N ASP A 79 1.18 16.71 -44.10
CA ASP A 79 2.20 16.54 -43.06
C ASP A 79 1.84 17.30 -41.78
N ILE A 80 1.43 18.57 -41.89
CA ILE A 80 0.98 19.37 -40.74
C ILE A 80 -0.20 18.68 -40.04
N ARG A 81 -1.16 18.13 -40.80
CA ARG A 81 -2.30 17.42 -40.24
C ARG A 81 -1.86 16.14 -39.51
N GLN A 82 -0.90 15.40 -40.08
CA GLN A 82 -0.36 14.20 -39.45
C GLN A 82 0.38 14.54 -38.15
N GLU A 83 1.23 15.57 -38.16
CA GLU A 83 1.98 16.01 -36.99
C GLU A 83 1.07 16.55 -35.88
N ARG A 84 0.02 17.31 -36.22
CA ARG A 84 -1.02 17.69 -35.24
C ARG A 84 -1.66 16.47 -34.59
N GLY A 85 -1.96 15.42 -35.38
CA GLY A 85 -2.47 14.16 -34.85
C GLY A 85 -1.46 13.44 -33.94
N ARG A 86 -0.16 13.51 -34.23
CA ARG A 86 0.90 12.96 -33.37
C ARG A 86 1.03 13.76 -32.08
N ALA A 87 1.05 15.08 -32.15
CA ALA A 87 1.10 15.98 -31.01
C ALA A 87 -0.08 15.78 -30.05
N SER A 88 -1.31 15.71 -30.58
CA SER A 88 -2.51 15.47 -29.76
C SER A 88 -2.46 14.12 -29.02
N ARG A 89 -1.96 13.05 -29.68
CA ARG A 89 -1.76 11.76 -28.99
C ARG A 89 -0.69 11.83 -27.91
N GLN A 90 0.36 12.62 -28.13
CA GLN A 90 1.43 12.80 -27.15
C GLN A 90 0.97 13.63 -25.94
N GLU A 91 0.18 14.66 -26.19
CA GLU A 91 -0.49 15.47 -25.16
C GLU A 91 -1.41 14.60 -24.30
N GLN A 92 -2.28 13.78 -24.92
CA GLN A 92 -3.14 12.86 -24.18
C GLN A 92 -2.32 11.91 -23.29
N ARG A 93 -1.24 11.33 -23.82
CA ARG A 93 -0.34 10.46 -23.03
C ARG A 93 0.32 11.21 -21.86
N ALA A 94 0.73 12.46 -22.07
CA ALA A 94 1.30 13.28 -21.00
C ALA A 94 0.27 13.54 -19.90
N ASN A 95 -0.97 13.87 -20.26
CA ASN A 95 -2.07 14.08 -19.32
C ASN A 95 -2.40 12.79 -18.53
N ASP A 96 -2.45 11.64 -19.20
CA ASP A 96 -2.68 10.34 -18.55
C ASP A 96 -1.56 10.03 -17.53
N LEU A 97 -0.29 10.28 -17.91
CA LEU A 97 0.85 10.11 -17.01
C LEU A 97 0.82 11.09 -15.83
N GLU A 98 0.43 12.35 -16.05
CA GLU A 98 0.26 13.33 -14.97
C GLU A 98 -0.79 12.87 -13.95
N ASN A 99 -1.92 12.34 -14.43
CA ASN A 99 -2.96 11.78 -13.57
C ASN A 99 -2.44 10.59 -12.75
N VAL A 100 -1.69 9.68 -13.36
CA VAL A 100 -1.05 8.56 -12.66
C VAL A 100 -0.09 9.07 -11.59
N VAL A 101 0.76 10.04 -11.91
CA VAL A 101 1.70 10.65 -10.95
C VAL A 101 0.96 11.31 -9.79
N LYS A 102 -0.12 12.05 -10.08
CA LYS A 102 -0.96 12.67 -9.04
C LYS A 102 -1.57 11.64 -8.11
N ASN A 103 -2.08 10.53 -8.65
CA ASN A 103 -2.63 9.43 -7.86
C ASN A 103 -1.56 8.76 -6.99
N ILE A 104 -0.39 8.46 -7.56
CA ILE A 104 0.74 7.88 -6.79
C ILE A 104 1.17 8.82 -5.67
N LYS A 105 1.31 10.13 -5.93
CA LYS A 105 1.64 11.12 -4.90
C LYS A 105 0.62 11.11 -3.76
N SER A 106 -0.68 11.11 -4.09
CA SER A 106 -1.72 11.04 -3.06
C SER A 106 -1.66 9.75 -2.25
N LYS A 107 -1.34 8.62 -2.87
CA LYS A 107 -1.21 7.33 -2.17
C LYS A 107 0.03 7.30 -1.27
N ILE A 108 1.14 7.89 -1.70
CA ILE A 108 2.35 8.02 -0.87
C ILE A 108 2.02 8.84 0.38
N CYS A 109 1.42 10.03 0.23
CA CYS A 109 1.07 10.87 1.38
C CYS A 109 0.13 10.14 2.35
N GLN A 110 -0.89 9.43 1.84
CA GLN A 110 -1.77 8.62 2.69
C GLN A 110 -1.01 7.55 3.48
N LEU A 111 -0.08 6.83 2.83
CA LEU A 111 0.71 5.80 3.49
C LEU A 111 1.69 6.38 4.52
N GLU A 112 2.28 7.54 4.22
CA GLU A 112 3.12 8.29 5.16
C GLU A 112 2.31 8.72 6.39
N ASP A 113 1.13 9.31 6.20
CA ASP A 113 0.23 9.74 7.27
C ASP A 113 -0.24 8.54 8.12
N GLU A 114 -0.64 7.43 7.50
CA GLU A 114 -1.01 6.20 8.20
C GLU A 114 0.16 5.64 9.02
N THR A 115 1.38 5.71 8.49
CA THR A 115 2.59 5.24 9.18
C THR A 115 2.92 6.13 10.37
N ILE A 116 2.87 7.45 10.19
CA ILE A 116 3.06 8.42 11.26
C ILE A 116 2.01 8.21 12.36
N ALA A 117 0.74 8.04 12.00
CA ALA A 117 -0.34 7.78 12.96
C ALA A 117 -0.11 6.50 13.77
N LYS A 118 0.31 5.40 13.11
CA LYS A 118 0.65 4.13 13.79
C LYS A 118 1.83 4.29 14.75
N VAL A 119 2.89 4.97 14.33
CA VAL A 119 4.06 5.24 15.19
C VAL A 119 3.65 6.09 16.40
N CYS A 120 2.85 7.14 16.20
CA CYS A 120 2.33 7.95 17.29
C CYS A 120 1.49 7.13 18.29
N GLN A 121 0.61 6.25 17.78
CA GLN A 121 -0.19 5.37 18.61
C GLN A 121 0.68 4.40 19.42
N GLN A 122 1.65 3.75 18.78
CA GLN A 122 2.58 2.83 19.45
C GLN A 122 3.43 3.55 20.50
N GLN A 123 3.92 4.75 20.19
CA GLN A 123 4.68 5.57 21.15
C GLN A 123 3.85 5.90 22.39
N ASN A 124 2.56 6.20 22.22
CA ASN A 124 1.66 6.46 23.34
C ASN A 124 1.43 5.19 24.18
N GLN A 125 1.24 4.03 23.55
CA GLN A 125 1.12 2.75 24.25
C GLN A 125 2.38 2.43 25.07
N VAL A 126 3.57 2.62 24.50
CA VAL A 126 4.84 2.41 25.20
C VAL A 126 4.97 3.35 26.40
N LYS A 127 4.57 4.62 26.25
CA LYS A 127 4.58 5.58 27.37
C LYS A 127 3.66 5.16 28.51
N GLU A 128 2.46 4.67 28.21
CA GLU A 128 1.55 4.18 29.25
C GLU A 128 2.10 2.92 29.94
N LEU A 129 2.63 1.96 29.18
CA LEU A 129 3.28 0.77 29.75
C LEU A 129 4.48 1.12 30.65
N GLN A 130 5.27 2.15 30.29
CA GLN A 130 6.37 2.63 31.13
C GLN A 130 5.86 3.21 32.46
N LYS A 131 4.74 3.93 32.46
CA LYS A 131 4.12 4.43 33.70
C LYS A 131 3.62 3.27 34.56
N ASP A 132 2.94 2.30 33.96
CA ASP A 132 2.45 1.11 34.66
C ASP A 132 3.60 0.29 35.28
N GLN A 133 4.72 0.17 34.56
CA GLN A 133 5.93 -0.46 35.06
C GLN A 133 6.49 0.27 36.29
N GLN A 134 6.60 1.60 36.25
CA GLN A 134 7.07 2.40 37.39
C GLN A 134 6.16 2.25 38.61
N VAL A 135 4.84 2.32 38.42
CA VAL A 135 3.86 2.13 39.50
C VAL A 135 3.96 0.73 40.11
N SER A 136 4.12 -0.30 39.26
CA SER A 136 4.27 -1.68 39.70
C SER A 136 5.58 -1.91 40.45
N GLN A 137 6.67 -1.29 40.00
CA GLN A 137 7.97 -1.34 40.65
C GLN A 137 7.94 -0.69 42.04
N ALA A 138 7.30 0.48 42.16
CA ALA A 138 7.14 1.16 43.46
C ALA A 138 6.32 0.30 44.44
N LYS A 139 5.23 -0.34 43.98
CA LYS A 139 4.44 -1.25 44.80
C LYS A 139 5.24 -2.47 45.26
N TYR A 140 6.06 -3.04 44.38
CA TYR A 140 6.92 -4.16 44.72
C TYR A 140 7.93 -3.79 45.82
N GLN A 141 8.61 -2.64 45.69
CA GLN A 141 9.53 -2.14 46.70
C GLN A 141 8.83 -1.93 48.06
N GLN A 142 7.66 -1.31 48.06
CA GLN A 142 6.87 -1.11 49.28
C GLN A 142 6.47 -2.44 49.96
N GLN A 143 6.13 -3.46 49.17
CA GLN A 143 5.82 -4.79 49.72
C GLN A 143 7.06 -5.48 50.28
N GLN A 144 8.21 -5.30 49.64
CA GLN A 144 9.48 -5.84 50.10
C GLN A 144 9.90 -5.23 51.45
N GLU A 145 9.75 -3.92 51.63
CA GLU A 145 10.00 -3.24 52.90
C GLU A 145 9.08 -3.78 54.02
N LYS A 146 7.78 -3.89 53.76
CA LYS A 146 6.82 -4.47 54.72
C LYS A 146 7.15 -5.90 55.09
N LEU A 147 7.65 -6.70 54.15
CA LEU A 147 8.06 -8.08 54.43
C LEU A 147 9.26 -8.09 55.39
N GLN A 148 10.26 -7.23 55.15
CA GLN A 148 11.42 -7.10 56.02
C GLN A 148 11.02 -6.66 57.44
N GLU A 149 10.14 -5.66 57.57
CA GLU A 149 9.60 -5.24 58.87
C GLU A 149 8.91 -6.40 59.60
N GLN A 150 8.11 -7.22 58.90
CA GLN A 150 7.46 -8.39 59.47
C GLN A 150 8.47 -9.45 59.92
N GLU A 151 9.51 -9.72 59.14
CA GLU A 151 10.58 -10.65 59.49
C GLU A 151 11.32 -10.20 60.76
N GLU A 152 11.60 -8.89 60.90
CA GLU A 152 12.21 -8.32 62.10
C GLU A 152 11.32 -8.48 63.34
N ILE A 153 10.02 -8.20 63.20
CA ILE A 153 9.04 -8.38 64.29
C ILE A 153 8.96 -9.85 64.71
N ILE A 154 8.90 -10.78 63.74
CA ILE A 154 8.88 -12.22 64.02
C ILE A 154 10.16 -12.63 64.76
N ALA A 155 11.33 -12.18 64.30
CA ALA A 155 12.61 -12.47 64.96
C ALA A 155 12.66 -11.92 66.40
N HIS A 156 12.13 -10.72 66.63
CA HIS A 156 12.01 -10.13 67.96
C HIS A 156 11.08 -10.96 68.87
N LEU A 157 9.88 -11.30 68.40
CA LEU A 157 8.91 -12.09 69.16
C LEU A 157 9.43 -13.50 69.47
N GLN A 158 10.14 -14.13 68.54
CA GLN A 158 10.78 -15.43 68.78
C GLN A 158 11.84 -15.35 69.90
N LYS A 159 12.67 -14.29 69.92
CA LYS A 159 13.64 -14.05 71.00
C LYS A 159 12.96 -13.88 72.36
N GLU A 160 11.86 -13.12 72.41
CA GLU A 160 11.06 -12.91 73.62
C GLU A 160 10.42 -14.21 74.12
N LEU A 161 9.79 -14.99 73.23
CA LEU A 161 9.23 -16.30 73.58
C LEU A 161 10.30 -17.25 74.13
N CYS A 162 11.50 -17.28 73.54
CA CYS A 162 12.60 -18.08 74.08
C CYS A 162 13.07 -17.59 75.46
N ARG A 163 13.08 -16.27 75.71
CA ARG A 163 13.43 -15.70 77.02
C ARG A 163 12.41 -16.10 78.08
N ILE A 164 11.13 -15.84 77.83
CA ILE A 164 10.02 -16.18 78.72
C ILE A 164 9.98 -17.70 78.96
N GLY A 165 10.14 -18.51 77.91
CA GLY A 165 10.18 -19.97 78.01
C GLY A 165 11.30 -20.47 78.94
N ARG A 166 12.50 -19.87 78.87
CA ARG A 166 13.60 -20.19 79.79
C ARG A 166 13.29 -19.77 81.23
N GLU A 167 12.70 -18.59 81.44
CA GLU A 167 12.31 -18.11 82.77
C GLU A 167 11.24 -18.99 83.41
N GLU A 168 10.21 -19.36 82.64
CA GLU A 168 9.14 -20.25 83.11
C GLU A 168 9.70 -21.65 83.44
N GLN A 169 10.58 -22.19 82.62
CA GLN A 169 11.23 -23.48 82.89
C GLN A 169 12.05 -23.45 84.18
N ARG A 170 12.74 -22.33 84.49
CA ARG A 170 13.44 -22.13 85.78
C ARG A 170 12.46 -22.05 86.94
N ARG A 171 11.34 -21.34 86.78
CA ARG A 171 10.29 -21.22 87.80
C ARG A 171 9.69 -22.59 88.14
N VAL A 172 9.30 -23.35 87.13
CA VAL A 172 8.78 -24.73 87.27
C VAL A 172 9.81 -25.65 87.91
N ALA A 173 11.07 -25.60 87.48
CA ALA A 173 12.14 -26.40 88.09
C ALA A 173 12.32 -26.08 89.59
N THR A 174 12.23 -24.80 89.96
CA THR A 174 12.30 -24.36 91.36
C THR A 174 11.11 -24.85 92.17
N GLN A 175 9.90 -24.69 91.65
CA GLN A 175 8.68 -25.20 92.28
C GLN A 175 8.71 -26.72 92.45
N ASN A 176 9.10 -27.48 91.42
CA ASN A 176 9.24 -28.94 91.49
C ASN A 176 10.28 -29.37 92.51
N LYS A 177 11.41 -28.64 92.63
CA LYS A 177 12.43 -28.91 93.65
C LYS A 177 11.87 -28.70 95.06
N MET A 178 11.13 -27.62 95.28
CA MET A 178 10.47 -27.33 96.57
C MET A 178 9.39 -28.39 96.89
N PHE A 179 8.55 -28.74 95.91
CA PHE A 179 7.54 -29.77 96.05
C PHE A 179 8.16 -31.13 96.42
N CYS A 180 9.23 -31.53 95.73
CA CYS A 180 9.96 -32.75 96.07
C CYS A 180 10.55 -32.71 97.49
N GLN A 181 11.06 -31.57 97.95
CA GLN A 181 11.54 -31.41 99.33
C GLN A 181 10.39 -31.53 100.35
N PHE A 182 9.21 -30.99 100.03
CA PHE A 182 8.01 -31.11 100.85
C PHE A 182 7.54 -32.57 100.93
N CYS A 183 7.42 -33.27 99.80
CA CYS A 183 7.05 -34.69 99.75
C CYS A 183 8.02 -35.60 100.51
N LYS A 184 9.31 -35.23 100.61
CA LYS A 184 10.30 -35.97 101.41
C LYS A 184 10.09 -35.83 102.93
N ARG A 185 9.40 -34.78 103.38
CA ARG A 185 9.12 -34.48 104.80
C ARG A 185 7.72 -34.91 105.28
N ALA A 186 6.83 -35.31 104.37
CA ALA A 186 5.48 -35.73 104.72
C ALA A 186 5.45 -37.16 105.34
N PRO A 187 4.57 -37.45 106.34
CA PRO A 187 4.43 -38.79 106.93
C PRO A 187 3.99 -39.80 105.87
N LYS A 188 4.71 -40.91 105.71
CA LYS A 188 4.46 -41.89 104.63
C LYS A 188 3.44 -42.95 105.08
N SER A 189 2.19 -42.82 104.65
CA SER A 189 1.19 -43.91 104.68
C SER A 189 1.28 -44.74 103.38
N LEU A 190 1.04 -46.06 103.44
CA LEU A 190 1.16 -46.97 102.29
C LEU A 190 0.19 -46.63 101.13
N LEU A 191 -0.93 -45.97 101.41
CA LEU A 191 -1.93 -45.58 100.40
C LEU A 191 -1.54 -44.29 99.66
N ASP A 192 -0.79 -43.39 100.31
CA ASP A 192 -0.35 -42.12 99.72
C ASP A 192 0.85 -42.28 98.79
N GLN A 193 1.68 -43.29 99.00
CA GLN A 193 2.87 -43.54 98.17
C GLN A 193 2.52 -43.93 96.72
N HIS A 194 1.38 -44.59 96.49
CA HIS A 194 0.92 -44.96 95.16
C HIS A 194 0.31 -43.76 94.40
N LYS A 195 -0.40 -42.87 95.11
CA LYS A 195 -0.93 -41.63 94.52
C LYS A 195 0.15 -40.58 94.25
N LEU A 196 1.17 -40.46 95.11
CA LEU A 196 2.29 -39.53 94.89
C LEU A 196 3.09 -39.86 93.62
N LYS A 197 3.31 -41.15 93.30
CA LYS A 197 4.02 -41.55 92.08
C LYS A 197 3.26 -41.18 90.81
N GLN A 198 1.93 -41.21 90.85
CA GLN A 198 1.06 -40.82 89.73
C GLN A 198 1.07 -39.29 89.50
N PHE A 199 1.29 -38.51 90.57
CA PHE A 199 1.37 -37.04 90.52
C PHE A 199 2.79 -36.50 90.22
N LEU A 200 3.85 -37.19 90.68
CA LEU A 200 5.25 -36.83 90.43
C LEU A 200 5.70 -37.16 89.00
N PHE A 201 5.04 -38.11 88.34
CA PHE A 201 5.23 -38.43 86.93
C PHE A 201 3.87 -38.47 86.22
N PRO A 202 3.23 -37.32 85.95
CA PRO A 202 2.13 -37.29 85.00
C PRO A 202 2.67 -37.79 83.66
N ASN A 203 1.98 -38.75 83.05
CA ASN A 203 2.31 -39.38 81.79
C ASN A 203 3.08 -38.47 80.82
N ARG A 204 4.21 -38.99 80.32
CA ARG A 204 5.03 -38.49 79.19
C ARG A 204 4.26 -38.46 77.86
N GLN A 205 2.98 -38.07 77.85
CA GLN A 205 2.10 -38.09 76.67
C GLN A 205 1.62 -36.73 76.18
N TYR A 206 2.00 -35.62 76.82
CA TYR A 206 1.70 -34.29 76.29
C TYR A 206 2.89 -33.73 75.50
N LYS A 207 3.19 -34.38 74.37
CA LYS A 207 4.00 -33.78 73.29
C LYS A 207 3.88 -34.63 72.02
N LYS A 208 2.67 -34.77 71.49
CA LYS A 208 2.43 -35.21 70.11
C LYS A 208 1.11 -34.71 69.50
N ASP A 209 0.52 -33.63 70.01
CA ASP A 209 -0.70 -33.03 69.42
C ASP A 209 -0.45 -31.61 68.92
N GLN A 210 0.63 -31.45 68.16
CA GLN A 210 0.82 -30.29 67.30
C GLN A 210 1.33 -30.75 65.94
N ASP A 211 0.70 -31.79 65.39
CA ASP A 211 0.99 -32.22 64.01
C ASP A 211 -0.17 -32.94 63.28
N GLN A 212 -1.37 -32.99 63.85
CA GLN A 212 -2.55 -33.59 63.19
C GLN A 212 -3.81 -32.80 63.48
N GLY A 213 -3.88 -31.59 62.90
CA GLY A 213 -5.05 -30.73 62.96
C GLY A 213 -5.41 -30.12 61.60
N GLN A 214 -5.03 -30.76 60.50
CA GLN A 214 -5.54 -30.43 59.16
C GLN A 214 -5.51 -31.68 58.29
N LYS A 215 -6.55 -32.52 58.39
CA LYS A 215 -7.05 -33.27 57.22
C LYS A 215 -8.45 -33.81 57.48
N GLU A 216 -9.35 -33.35 56.62
CA GLU A 216 -10.58 -34.00 56.15
C GLU A 216 -11.69 -34.19 57.18
N VAL A 217 -12.68 -33.28 57.16
CA VAL A 217 -13.95 -33.48 56.43
C VAL A 217 -14.60 -32.12 56.20
N LYS A 218 -14.37 -31.55 54.99
CA LYS A 218 -15.32 -30.71 54.23
C LYS A 218 -14.90 -30.66 52.75
N SER A 219 -14.34 -31.77 52.27
CA SER A 219 -14.06 -32.03 50.86
C SER A 219 -15.31 -32.63 50.21
N LYS A 220 -16.35 -31.81 49.99
CA LYS A 220 -17.39 -32.09 48.98
C LYS A 220 -18.36 -30.96 48.64
N GLU A 221 -18.20 -29.75 49.22
CA GLU A 221 -19.03 -28.58 48.85
C GLU A 221 -18.22 -27.36 48.38
N GLU A 222 -16.88 -27.37 48.47
CA GLU A 222 -16.04 -26.28 47.93
C GLU A 222 -15.61 -26.49 46.46
N LEU A 223 -15.97 -27.63 45.84
CA LEU A 223 -15.70 -27.91 44.43
C LEU A 223 -16.69 -27.23 43.46
N LEU A 224 -17.62 -26.41 43.98
CA LEU A 224 -18.54 -25.60 43.19
C LEU A 224 -18.34 -24.10 43.37
N ASN A 225 -17.21 -23.66 43.95
CA ASN A 225 -16.72 -22.30 43.71
C ASN A 225 -15.99 -22.26 42.36
N LEU A 226 -16.73 -22.61 41.31
CA LEU A 226 -16.39 -22.42 39.90
C LEU A 226 -16.69 -20.98 39.45
N ASP A 227 -16.85 -20.05 40.39
CA ASP A 227 -16.66 -18.63 40.10
C ASP A 227 -15.16 -18.41 39.90
N ALA A 228 -14.79 -18.72 38.67
CA ALA A 228 -13.50 -18.53 38.05
C ALA A 228 -12.73 -17.38 38.69
N THR A 229 -11.54 -17.69 39.22
CA THR A 229 -10.50 -16.68 39.46
C THR A 229 -10.51 -15.74 38.24
N PRO A 230 -10.57 -14.41 38.40
CA PRO A 230 -10.78 -13.45 37.30
C PRO A 230 -9.89 -13.70 36.07
N ASN A 231 -8.71 -14.28 36.30
CA ASN A 231 -7.75 -14.73 35.30
C ASN A 231 -8.27 -15.85 34.36
N TYR A 232 -8.94 -16.89 34.87
CA TYR A 232 -9.42 -17.99 34.04
C TYR A 232 -10.60 -17.57 33.14
N ARG A 233 -11.48 -16.69 33.64
CA ARG A 233 -12.57 -16.09 32.85
C ARG A 233 -12.02 -15.21 31.72
N ALA A 234 -10.99 -14.41 32.00
CA ALA A 234 -10.31 -13.59 31.00
C ALA A 234 -9.59 -14.45 29.93
N LEU A 235 -8.99 -15.56 30.34
CA LEU A 235 -8.36 -16.50 29.41
C LEU A 235 -9.39 -17.15 28.48
N LEU A 236 -10.51 -17.64 29.03
CA LEU A 236 -11.58 -18.25 28.22
C LEU A 236 -12.19 -17.26 27.24
N THR A 237 -12.46 -16.01 27.66
CA THR A 237 -12.97 -14.98 26.73
C THR A 237 -11.94 -14.61 25.66
N SER A 238 -10.64 -14.61 25.99
CA SER A 238 -9.57 -14.41 25.01
C SER A 238 -9.52 -15.51 23.95
N PHE A 239 -9.62 -16.78 24.36
CA PHE A 239 -9.67 -17.91 23.41
C PHE A 239 -10.94 -17.89 22.57
N GLN A 240 -12.08 -17.56 23.18
CA GLN A 240 -13.34 -17.43 22.45
C GLN A 240 -13.27 -16.32 21.39
N LYS A 241 -12.65 -15.18 21.72
CA LYS A 241 -12.40 -14.08 20.79
C LYS A 241 -11.45 -14.47 19.66
N GLN A 242 -10.37 -15.19 19.97
CA GLN A 242 -9.44 -15.69 18.96
C GLN A 242 -10.12 -16.69 18.00
N LEU A 243 -11.01 -17.54 18.52
CA LEU A 243 -11.81 -18.48 17.72
C LEU A 243 -12.76 -17.76 16.76
N THR A 244 -13.46 -16.72 17.21
CA THR A 244 -14.32 -15.92 16.32
C THR A 244 -13.52 -15.15 15.28
N GLU A 245 -12.40 -14.53 15.66
CA GLU A 245 -11.51 -13.83 14.72
C GLU A 245 -10.88 -14.76 13.68
N ALA A 246 -10.52 -15.99 14.07
CA ALA A 246 -10.00 -16.98 13.14
C ALA A 246 -11.08 -17.44 12.15
N LYS A 247 -12.32 -17.63 12.62
CA LYS A 247 -13.47 -17.98 11.76
C LYS A 247 -13.76 -16.88 10.73
N THR A 248 -13.83 -15.62 11.16
CA THR A 248 -14.10 -14.51 10.24
C THR A 248 -12.98 -14.31 9.22
N ARG A 249 -11.71 -14.46 9.61
CA ARG A 249 -10.58 -14.45 8.65
C ARG A 249 -10.67 -15.59 7.65
N ASN A 250 -11.00 -16.80 8.09
CA ASN A 250 -11.17 -17.94 7.18
C ASN A 250 -12.31 -17.71 6.19
N GLU A 251 -13.44 -17.18 6.62
CA GLU A 251 -14.55 -16.82 5.73
C GLU A 251 -14.13 -15.77 4.69
N GLN A 252 -13.40 -14.73 5.11
CA GLN A 252 -12.85 -13.72 4.19
C GLN A 252 -11.90 -14.33 3.15
N LEU A 253 -10.95 -15.16 3.58
CA LEU A 253 -10.02 -15.84 2.68
C LEU A 253 -10.75 -16.76 1.71
N LEU A 254 -11.83 -17.41 2.14
CA LEU A 254 -12.62 -18.30 1.29
C LEU A 254 -13.37 -17.50 0.21
N LEU A 255 -13.93 -16.34 0.57
CA LEU A 255 -14.52 -15.41 -0.40
C LEU A 255 -13.50 -14.87 -1.40
N GLU A 256 -12.31 -14.48 -0.91
CA GLU A 256 -11.22 -14.02 -1.76
C GLU A 256 -10.74 -15.11 -2.71
N ASN A 257 -10.62 -16.36 -2.23
CA ASN A 257 -10.24 -17.50 -3.06
C ASN A 257 -11.27 -17.76 -4.18
N VAL A 258 -12.56 -17.69 -3.86
CA VAL A 258 -13.64 -17.80 -4.85
C VAL A 258 -13.56 -16.67 -5.87
N HIS A 259 -13.28 -15.44 -5.44
CA HIS A 259 -13.10 -14.30 -6.34
C HIS A 259 -11.91 -14.50 -7.28
N LEU A 260 -10.74 -14.83 -6.73
CA LEU A 260 -9.52 -15.08 -7.50
C LEU A 260 -9.70 -16.22 -8.51
N LYS A 261 -10.45 -17.27 -8.14
CA LYS A 261 -10.75 -18.36 -9.06
C LYS A 261 -11.62 -17.90 -10.23
N LYS A 262 -12.64 -17.08 -9.98
CA LYS A 262 -13.47 -16.47 -11.05
C LYS A 262 -12.63 -15.56 -11.95
N ASP A 263 -11.75 -14.74 -11.39
CA ASP A 263 -10.85 -13.89 -12.16
C ASP A 263 -9.91 -14.69 -13.06
N LEU A 264 -9.43 -15.84 -12.58
CA LEU A 264 -8.61 -16.76 -13.37
C LEU A 264 -9.41 -17.41 -14.50
N GLU A 265 -10.67 -17.76 -14.29
CA GLU A 265 -11.56 -18.34 -15.31
C GLU A 265 -11.90 -17.33 -16.42
N ILE A 266 -12.00 -16.04 -16.10
CA ILE A 266 -12.32 -14.98 -17.08
C ILE A 266 -11.06 -14.46 -17.79
N ARG A 267 -9.87 -14.74 -17.25
CA ARG A 267 -8.60 -14.28 -17.83
C ARG A 267 -8.32 -15.01 -19.15
N PRO A 268 -8.10 -14.29 -20.27
CA PRO A 268 -7.72 -14.91 -21.53
C PRO A 268 -6.42 -15.70 -21.41
N THR A 269 -6.40 -16.90 -21.95
CA THR A 269 -5.21 -17.75 -21.99
C THR A 269 -4.14 -17.08 -22.84
N ALA A 270 -2.85 -17.32 -22.55
CA ALA A 270 -1.74 -16.74 -23.31
C ALA A 270 -1.82 -17.03 -24.83
N GLN A 271 -2.42 -18.16 -25.22
CA GLN A 271 -2.67 -18.50 -26.62
C GLN A 271 -3.80 -17.65 -27.23
N GLU A 272 -4.92 -17.47 -26.53
CA GLU A 272 -6.04 -16.61 -26.95
C GLU A 272 -5.58 -15.15 -27.08
N LEU A 273 -4.77 -14.67 -26.13
CA LEU A 273 -4.20 -13.32 -26.20
C LEU A 273 -3.28 -13.15 -27.42
N LYS A 274 -2.50 -14.17 -27.77
CA LYS A 274 -1.67 -14.16 -28.99
C LYS A 274 -2.54 -14.14 -30.26
N LEU A 275 -3.62 -14.92 -30.28
CA LEU A 275 -4.60 -14.94 -31.38
C LEU A 275 -5.28 -13.58 -31.53
N TYR A 276 -5.81 -13.00 -30.44
CA TYR A 276 -6.43 -11.68 -30.46
C TYR A 276 -5.43 -10.60 -30.91
N LYS A 277 -4.18 -10.62 -30.43
CA LYS A 277 -3.13 -9.72 -30.91
C LYS A 277 -2.86 -9.86 -32.42
N HIS A 278 -2.86 -11.09 -32.93
CA HIS A 278 -2.67 -11.33 -34.37
C HIS A 278 -3.87 -10.85 -35.19
N GLN A 279 -5.10 -11.12 -34.74
CA GLN A 279 -6.33 -10.65 -35.38
C GLN A 279 -6.41 -9.12 -35.40
N VAL A 280 -6.10 -8.46 -34.29
CA VAL A 280 -6.04 -6.99 -34.21
C VAL A 280 -5.02 -6.44 -35.21
N LYS A 281 -3.80 -7.00 -35.26
CA LYS A 281 -2.80 -6.59 -36.27
C LYS A 281 -3.28 -6.78 -37.71
N LYS A 282 -4.05 -7.83 -37.98
CA LYS A 282 -4.62 -8.07 -39.32
C LYS A 282 -5.70 -7.04 -39.65
N LEU A 283 -6.61 -6.77 -38.72
CA LEU A 283 -7.65 -5.75 -38.86
C LEU A 283 -7.06 -4.35 -39.02
N GLU A 284 -6.03 -4.00 -38.25
CA GLU A 284 -5.29 -2.74 -38.39
C GLU A 284 -4.67 -2.59 -39.78
N LYS A 285 -4.10 -3.66 -40.35
CA LYS A 285 -3.55 -3.66 -41.71
C LYS A 285 -4.65 -3.48 -42.75
N THR A 286 -5.79 -4.15 -42.60
CA THR A 286 -6.93 -4.00 -43.51
C THR A 286 -7.53 -2.60 -43.44
N LEU A 287 -7.67 -2.05 -42.23
CA LEU A 287 -8.16 -0.69 -42.01
C LEU A 287 -7.24 0.35 -42.66
N LYS A 288 -5.92 0.20 -42.50
CA LYS A 288 -4.94 1.07 -43.17
C LYS A 288 -5.06 1.03 -44.70
N LYS A 289 -5.36 -0.14 -45.27
CA LYS A 289 -5.56 -0.30 -46.73
C LYS A 289 -6.88 0.29 -47.23
N ASN A 290 -7.92 0.34 -46.41
CA ASN A 290 -9.22 0.92 -46.77
C ASN A 290 -9.30 2.44 -46.53
N ILE A 291 -8.33 3.03 -45.83
CA ILE A 291 -8.24 4.48 -45.55
C ILE A 291 -7.31 5.20 -46.55
N GLN A 292 -6.53 4.47 -47.34
CA GLN A 292 -5.79 4.96 -48.52
C GLN A 292 -6.62 4.76 -49.79
#